data_AF-A0A382VEI0-F1
#
_entry.id   AF-A0A382VEI0-F1
#
_cell.length_a   1.000
_cell.length_b   1.000
_cell.length_c   1.000
_cell.angle_alpha   90.00
_cell.angle_beta   90.00
_cell.angle_gamma   90.00
#
_symmetry.space_group_name_H-M   'P 1'
#
loop_
_entity.id
_entity.type
_entity.pdbx_description
1 polymer ?
#
loop_
_entity_poly.entity_id
_entity_poly.type
_entity_poly.pdbx_seq_one_letter_code
_entity_poly.pdbx_strand_id
1 'polypeptide(L)'
;TSWVSEVLQSDVRNIRRTQIGQGVGIMGDIFRIDLDHSDPSTPRSVVVKLPSSWEENRAQGVALGMFEAEVKFYRELAQKVPVGLPYIHLAEIESGTANFIIVMEDLNVLTMVNQSDGITLDQALMAVEVLAIVHSVWWDQADSEELAWIPNMIGPRIQFVDGLLLQILEPFCNAFAEHLPPGGKEMFEAFAGNYVAINKTLANRSPWTLAHQDFRVENMLFGKDRVVVLDWQGIGRGPGSYDLAYFLGGSMNIDLRRAHEREIVAHYYDKLMERKMCPNPVCLFF
;
A
#
# COMPACT_ATOMS: atom_id res chain seq x y z
N THR A 1 1.75 25.14 -16.66
CA THR A 1 0.39 24.90 -17.19
C THR A 1 0.47 23.97 -18.38
N SER A 2 1.25 24.28 -19.44
CA SER A 2 1.36 23.43 -20.65
C SER A 2 1.59 21.93 -20.40
N TRP A 3 2.54 21.56 -19.55
CA TRP A 3 2.78 20.14 -19.21
C TRP A 3 1.57 19.48 -18.52
N VAL A 4 0.90 20.19 -17.59
CA VAL A 4 -0.31 19.66 -16.93
C VAL A 4 -1.45 19.52 -17.94
N SER A 5 -1.56 20.45 -18.88
CA SER A 5 -2.55 20.39 -19.96
C SER A 5 -2.36 19.15 -20.85
N GLU A 6 -1.11 18.80 -21.15
CA GLU A 6 -0.77 17.59 -21.90
C GLU A 6 -1.14 16.33 -21.13
N VAL A 7 -0.71 16.22 -19.87
CA VAL A 7 -0.99 15.06 -19.00
C VAL A 7 -2.49 14.83 -18.80
N LEU A 8 -3.25 15.90 -18.60
CA LEU A 8 -4.71 15.83 -18.37
C LEU A 8 -5.54 15.91 -19.64
N GLN A 9 -4.89 16.08 -20.81
CA GLN A 9 -5.55 16.28 -22.10
C GLN A 9 -6.61 17.40 -22.07
N SER A 10 -6.32 18.50 -21.39
CA SER A 10 -7.26 19.60 -21.12
C SER A 10 -6.59 20.96 -21.15
N ASP A 11 -7.29 22.01 -21.58
CA ASP A 11 -6.79 23.40 -21.57
C ASP A 11 -6.75 23.98 -20.14
N VAL A 12 -5.68 23.65 -19.40
CA VAL A 12 -5.41 24.21 -18.07
C VAL A 12 -4.72 25.57 -18.20
N ARG A 13 -5.42 26.62 -17.78
CA ARG A 13 -5.00 28.02 -17.90
C ARG A 13 -4.12 28.47 -16.75
N ASN A 14 -4.40 27.98 -15.55
CA ASN A 14 -3.64 28.30 -14.35
C ASN A 14 -3.59 27.10 -13.39
N ILE A 15 -2.56 27.06 -12.55
CA ILE A 15 -2.42 26.07 -11.48
C ILE A 15 -2.03 26.73 -10.17
N ARG A 16 -2.57 26.23 -9.06
CA ARG A 16 -2.10 26.57 -7.70
C ARG A 16 -1.60 25.30 -7.03
N ARG A 17 -0.44 25.38 -6.38
CA ARG A 17 0.20 24.24 -5.72
C ARG A 17 0.15 24.42 -4.21
N THR A 18 -0.25 23.37 -3.50
CA THR A 18 -0.25 23.31 -2.04
C THR A 18 0.43 22.02 -1.62
N GLN A 19 1.54 22.10 -0.88
CA GLN A 19 2.16 20.90 -0.33
C GLN A 19 1.29 20.35 0.80
N ILE A 20 1.11 19.03 0.82
CA ILE A 20 0.31 18.29 1.80
C ILE A 20 1.12 17.11 2.34
N GLY A 21 0.72 16.54 3.48
CA GLY A 21 1.39 15.38 4.07
C GLY A 21 2.79 15.66 4.63
N GLN A 22 3.15 16.92 4.88
CA GLN A 22 4.41 17.28 5.51
C GLN A 22 4.51 16.67 6.92
N GLY A 23 5.67 16.06 7.23
CA GLY A 23 5.95 15.52 8.56
C GLY A 23 5.41 14.11 8.83
N VAL A 24 4.74 13.47 7.87
CA VAL A 24 4.12 12.13 8.02
C VAL A 24 5.06 11.00 7.57
N GLY A 25 6.38 11.25 7.47
CA GLY A 25 7.37 10.22 7.15
C GLY A 25 7.30 9.67 5.72
N ILE A 26 6.72 10.42 4.78
CA ILE A 26 6.53 9.99 3.39
C ILE A 26 7.87 9.99 2.64
N MET A 27 8.12 8.94 1.85
CA MET A 27 9.33 8.81 1.00
C MET A 27 9.36 9.79 -0.20
N GLY A 28 8.33 10.62 -0.37
CA GLY A 28 8.18 11.60 -1.43
C GLY A 28 7.36 12.82 -0.98
N ASP A 29 7.54 13.94 -1.68
CA ASP A 29 6.75 15.14 -1.42
C ASP A 29 5.41 15.08 -2.16
N ILE A 30 4.33 15.37 -1.45
CA ILE A 30 2.97 15.33 -2.01
C ILE A 30 2.44 16.75 -2.17
N PHE A 31 1.90 17.05 -3.35
CA PHE A 31 1.29 18.33 -3.66
C PHE A 31 -0.13 18.13 -4.17
N ARG A 32 -1.07 18.90 -3.62
CA ARG A 32 -2.36 19.12 -4.26
C ARG A 32 -2.21 20.26 -5.26
N ILE A 33 -2.64 20.02 -6.49
CA ILE A 33 -2.61 20.99 -7.59
C ILE A 33 -4.06 21.36 -7.94
N ASP A 34 -4.49 22.56 -7.58
CA ASP A 34 -5.77 23.11 -8.03
C ASP A 34 -5.63 23.62 -9.47
N LEU A 35 -6.63 23.31 -10.32
CA LEU A 35 -6.60 23.50 -11.76
C LEU A 35 -7.69 24.50 -12.20
N ASP A 36 -7.29 25.52 -12.94
CA ASP A 36 -8.22 26.43 -13.60
C ASP A 36 -8.37 26.05 -15.08
N HIS A 37 -9.55 25.56 -15.44
CA HIS A 37 -9.95 25.14 -16.78
C HIS A 37 -11.48 25.28 -16.93
N SER A 38 -11.95 25.30 -18.18
CA SER A 38 -13.40 25.35 -18.48
C SER A 38 -14.03 24.00 -18.82
N ASP A 39 -13.23 22.94 -18.99
CA ASP A 39 -13.73 21.60 -19.33
C ASP A 39 -14.35 20.90 -18.11
N PRO A 40 -15.66 20.57 -18.11
CA PRO A 40 -16.29 19.87 -16.98
C PRO A 40 -15.81 18.43 -16.77
N SER A 41 -15.19 17.81 -17.79
CA SER A 41 -14.68 16.43 -17.71
C SER A 41 -13.30 16.33 -17.03
N THR A 42 -12.60 17.45 -16.89
CA THR A 42 -11.30 17.54 -16.22
C THR A 42 -11.49 17.73 -14.72
N PRO A 43 -10.72 17.05 -13.86
CA PRO A 43 -10.82 17.24 -12.42
C PRO A 43 -10.40 18.66 -12.02
N ARG A 44 -11.08 19.20 -11.00
CA ARG A 44 -10.75 20.54 -10.45
C ARG A 44 -9.40 20.59 -9.73
N SER A 45 -8.89 19.42 -9.33
CA SER A 45 -7.59 19.27 -8.71
C SER A 45 -7.06 17.85 -8.88
N VAL A 46 -5.74 17.72 -8.83
CA VAL A 46 -5.03 16.44 -8.82
C VAL A 46 -4.01 16.41 -7.68
N VAL A 47 -3.60 15.22 -7.26
CA VAL A 47 -2.48 15.02 -6.35
C VAL A 47 -1.25 14.61 -7.15
N VAL A 48 -0.11 15.20 -6.82
CA VAL A 48 1.18 14.91 -7.44
C VAL A 48 2.17 14.46 -6.37
N LYS A 49 2.70 13.24 -6.51
CA LYS A 49 3.82 12.73 -5.73
C LYS A 49 5.11 12.98 -6.50
N LEU A 50 6.06 13.63 -5.84
CA LEU A 50 7.39 13.98 -6.34
C LEU A 50 8.46 13.37 -5.44
N PRO A 51 9.73 13.36 -5.88
CA PRO A 51 10.83 12.88 -5.06
C PRO A 51 10.93 13.72 -3.79
N SER A 52 11.27 13.09 -2.67
CA SER A 52 11.43 13.80 -1.40
C SER A 52 12.49 14.89 -1.50
N SER A 53 12.24 16.03 -0.85
CA SER A 53 13.24 17.08 -0.65
C SER A 53 14.46 16.61 0.16
N TRP A 54 14.34 15.54 0.94
CA TRP A 54 15.41 14.95 1.76
C TRP A 54 16.22 13.93 0.97
N GLU A 55 17.55 14.08 0.96
CA GLU A 55 18.45 13.23 0.19
C GLU A 55 18.49 11.80 0.71
N GLU A 56 18.43 11.64 2.03
CA GLU A 56 18.44 10.34 2.71
C GLU A 56 17.24 9.48 2.29
N ASN A 57 16.04 10.08 2.21
CA ASN A 57 14.84 9.39 1.73
C ASN A 57 14.99 8.98 0.27
N ARG A 58 15.56 9.85 -0.58
CA ARG A 58 15.80 9.52 -2.00
C ARG A 58 16.79 8.37 -2.13
N ALA A 59 17.92 8.43 -1.41
CA ALA A 59 18.95 7.39 -1.44
C ALA A 59 18.40 6.04 -0.96
N GLN A 60 17.62 6.04 0.12
CA GLN A 60 16.98 4.84 0.64
C GLN A 60 15.94 4.27 -0.33
N GLY A 61 15.08 5.11 -0.90
CA GLY A 61 14.05 4.68 -1.85
C GLY A 61 14.65 4.06 -3.12
N VAL A 62 15.77 4.60 -3.63
CA VAL A 62 16.51 3.99 -4.75
C VAL A 62 17.14 2.66 -4.32
N ALA A 63 17.83 2.62 -3.18
CA ALA A 63 18.49 1.41 -2.70
C ALA A 63 17.52 0.24 -2.48
N LEU A 64 16.27 0.53 -2.09
CA LEU A 64 15.22 -0.47 -1.85
C LEU A 64 14.31 -0.71 -3.07
N GLY A 65 14.48 0.06 -4.16
CA GLY A 65 13.68 -0.01 -5.38
C GLY A 65 12.22 0.44 -5.20
N MET A 66 11.93 1.24 -4.17
CA MET A 66 10.58 1.63 -3.76
C MET A 66 9.86 2.49 -4.82
N PHE A 67 10.55 3.49 -5.37
CA PHE A 67 9.96 4.41 -6.35
C PHE A 67 9.65 3.71 -7.68
N GLU A 68 10.58 2.89 -8.17
CA GLU A 68 10.35 2.10 -9.38
C GLU A 68 9.20 1.12 -9.20
N ALA A 69 9.11 0.49 -8.02
CA ALA A 69 8.04 -0.46 -7.74
C ALA A 69 6.66 0.19 -7.74
N GLU A 70 6.52 1.34 -7.07
CA GLU A 70 5.25 2.09 -7.03
C GLU A 70 4.85 2.59 -8.42
N VAL A 71 5.78 3.19 -9.17
CA VAL A 71 5.49 3.70 -10.53
C VAL A 71 5.13 2.55 -11.47
N LYS A 72 5.86 1.44 -11.48
CA LYS A 72 5.51 0.28 -12.30
C LYS A 72 4.18 -0.33 -11.90
N PHE A 73 3.87 -0.42 -10.61
CA PHE A 73 2.57 -0.92 -10.16
C PHE A 73 1.43 -0.07 -10.73
N TYR A 74 1.48 1.25 -10.54
CA TYR A 74 0.43 2.13 -11.05
C TYR A 74 0.33 2.14 -12.57
N ARG A 75 1.46 2.09 -13.26
CA ARG A 75 1.51 2.13 -14.73
C ARG A 75 1.05 0.82 -15.39
N GLU A 76 1.42 -0.32 -14.83
CA GLU A 76 1.32 -1.62 -15.52
C GLU A 76 0.24 -2.53 -14.91
N LEU A 77 0.04 -2.45 -13.59
CA LEU A 77 -0.74 -3.43 -12.83
C LEU A 77 -2.06 -2.90 -12.27
N ALA A 78 -2.13 -1.63 -11.85
CA ALA A 78 -3.30 -1.05 -11.21
C ALA A 78 -4.58 -1.17 -12.07
N GLN A 79 -4.46 -1.09 -13.40
CA GLN A 79 -5.58 -1.27 -14.33
C GLN A 79 -6.24 -2.65 -14.28
N LYS A 80 -5.54 -3.68 -13.78
CA LYS A 80 -6.09 -5.04 -13.60
C LYS A 80 -6.94 -5.15 -12.32
N VAL A 81 -6.85 -4.17 -11.42
CA VAL A 81 -7.62 -4.11 -10.17
C VAL A 81 -8.85 -3.24 -10.37
N PRO A 82 -10.08 -3.78 -10.21
CA PRO A 82 -11.29 -3.06 -10.61
C PRO A 82 -11.74 -1.97 -9.63
N VAL A 83 -11.30 -2.02 -8.36
CA VAL A 83 -11.74 -1.11 -7.31
C VAL A 83 -10.63 -0.87 -6.27
N GLY A 84 -10.80 0.16 -5.45
CA GLY A 84 -9.95 0.36 -4.28
C GLY A 84 -8.60 1.03 -4.57
N LEU A 85 -8.37 1.51 -5.78
CA LEU A 85 -7.19 2.27 -6.18
C LEU A 85 -7.58 3.70 -6.62
N PRO A 86 -6.66 4.67 -6.53
CA PRO A 86 -6.86 5.98 -7.12
C PRO A 86 -6.83 5.90 -8.65
N TYR A 87 -7.55 6.80 -9.33
CA TYR A 87 -7.31 7.00 -10.75
C TYR A 87 -5.91 7.61 -10.98
N ILE A 88 -5.14 7.05 -11.90
CA ILE A 88 -3.78 7.51 -12.22
C ILE A 88 -3.79 8.22 -13.58
N HIS A 89 -3.45 9.50 -13.58
CA HIS A 89 -3.29 10.29 -14.81
C HIS A 89 -1.92 10.07 -15.45
N LEU A 90 -0.88 9.94 -14.63
CA LEU A 90 0.50 9.71 -15.08
C LEU A 90 1.31 9.01 -13.98
N ALA A 91 2.17 8.08 -14.37
CA ALA A 91 3.21 7.54 -13.49
C ALA A 91 4.48 7.27 -14.33
N GLU A 92 5.53 8.04 -14.06
CA GLU A 92 6.80 7.97 -14.79
C GLU A 92 8.00 8.03 -13.85
N ILE A 93 9.09 7.38 -14.25
CA ILE A 93 10.35 7.35 -13.51
C ILE A 93 11.53 7.20 -14.47
N GLU A 94 12.61 7.91 -14.18
CA GLU A 94 13.92 7.64 -14.75
C GLU A 94 14.58 6.47 -13.99
N SER A 95 14.73 5.34 -14.66
CA SER A 95 15.17 4.09 -14.02
C SER A 95 16.52 4.23 -13.31
N GLY A 96 16.63 3.62 -12.14
CA GLY A 96 17.81 3.68 -11.27
C GLY A 96 17.96 4.98 -10.48
N THR A 97 16.99 5.91 -10.58
CA THR A 97 17.06 7.21 -9.91
C THR A 97 15.86 7.45 -8.99
N ALA A 98 15.92 8.54 -8.23
CA ALA A 98 14.77 9.05 -7.49
C ALA A 98 13.90 10.00 -8.33
N ASN A 99 14.20 10.24 -9.62
CA ASN A 99 13.45 11.17 -10.46
C ASN A 99 12.19 10.50 -10.98
N PHE A 100 11.11 10.63 -10.22
CA PHE A 100 9.79 10.13 -10.60
C PHE A 100 8.72 11.19 -10.47
N ILE A 101 7.58 10.94 -11.11
CA ILE A 101 6.36 11.72 -10.93
C ILE A 101 5.16 10.78 -11.00
N ILE A 102 4.23 10.94 -10.05
CA ILE A 102 2.92 10.29 -10.09
C ILE A 102 1.87 11.38 -9.99
N VAL A 103 0.97 11.45 -10.97
CA VAL A 103 -0.20 12.34 -10.99
C VAL A 103 -1.45 11.47 -10.83
N MET A 104 -2.21 11.70 -9.78
CA MET A 104 -3.35 10.85 -9.40
C MET A 104 -4.58 11.67 -8.96
N GLU A 105 -5.71 10.98 -8.87
CA GLU A 105 -7.00 11.46 -8.36
C GLU A 105 -6.82 12.25 -7.05
N ASP A 106 -7.44 13.42 -6.96
CA ASP A 106 -7.57 14.12 -5.68
C ASP A 106 -8.71 13.51 -4.86
N LEU A 107 -8.35 12.81 -3.79
CA LEU A 107 -9.26 12.07 -2.92
C LEU A 107 -9.73 12.89 -1.72
N ASN A 108 -9.70 14.23 -1.77
CA ASN A 108 -10.04 15.10 -0.63
C ASN A 108 -11.47 14.93 -0.05
N VAL A 109 -12.35 14.25 -0.77
CA VAL A 109 -13.71 13.90 -0.30
C VAL A 109 -13.71 12.69 0.63
N LEU A 110 -12.59 11.97 0.71
CA LEU A 110 -12.38 10.82 1.58
C LEU A 110 -11.59 11.23 2.83
N THR A 111 -11.70 10.43 3.88
CA THR A 111 -11.12 10.70 5.19
C THR A 111 -10.02 9.71 5.51
N MET A 112 -8.88 10.21 6.00
CA MET A 112 -7.81 9.40 6.57
C MET A 112 -8.13 9.07 8.02
N VAL A 113 -7.76 7.86 8.48
CA VAL A 113 -7.91 7.44 9.87
C VAL A 113 -6.52 7.25 10.47
N ASN A 114 -6.26 7.84 11.63
CA ASN A 114 -4.97 7.67 12.30
C ASN A 114 -4.85 6.25 12.84
N GLN A 115 -3.65 5.68 12.75
CA GLN A 115 -3.41 4.33 13.24
C GLN A 115 -3.67 4.18 14.74
N SER A 116 -3.42 5.23 15.52
CA SER A 116 -3.66 5.27 16.96
C SER A 116 -5.14 5.23 17.36
N ASP A 117 -6.02 5.75 16.51
CA ASP A 117 -7.46 5.79 16.79
C ASP A 117 -8.10 4.40 16.53
N GLY A 118 -7.51 3.66 15.58
CA GLY A 118 -7.99 2.37 15.12
C GLY A 118 -9.20 2.51 14.19
N ILE A 119 -9.44 1.46 13.39
CA ILE A 119 -10.59 1.40 12.48
C ILE A 119 -11.85 0.88 13.18
N THR A 120 -13.00 1.26 12.61
CA THR A 120 -14.29 0.62 12.88
C THR A 120 -14.42 -0.74 12.18
N LEU A 121 -15.40 -1.55 12.59
CA LEU A 121 -15.70 -2.82 11.92
C LEU A 121 -16.06 -2.62 10.44
N ASP A 122 -16.92 -1.64 10.14
CA ASP A 122 -17.35 -1.35 8.75
C ASP A 122 -16.15 -0.96 7.87
N GLN A 123 -15.23 -0.14 8.39
CA GLN A 123 -13.98 0.19 7.70
C GLN A 123 -13.09 -1.03 7.50
N ALA A 124 -13.01 -1.92 8.50
CA ALA A 124 -12.26 -3.16 8.39
C ALA A 124 -12.82 -4.06 7.28
N LEU A 125 -14.15 -4.23 7.23
CA LEU A 125 -14.83 -5.02 6.20
C LEU A 125 -14.61 -4.45 4.80
N MET A 126 -14.77 -3.13 4.61
CA MET A 126 -14.49 -2.46 3.33
C MET A 126 -13.03 -2.64 2.89
N ALA A 127 -12.07 -2.50 3.81
CA ALA A 127 -10.65 -2.65 3.51
C ALA A 127 -10.29 -4.09 3.12
N VAL A 128 -10.80 -5.09 3.85
CA VAL A 128 -10.50 -6.49 3.50
C VAL A 128 -11.22 -6.96 2.24
N GLU A 129 -12.34 -6.34 1.87
CA GLU A 129 -12.97 -6.57 0.57
C GLU A 129 -12.05 -6.10 -0.58
N VAL A 130 -11.50 -4.88 -0.49
CA VAL A 130 -10.50 -4.40 -1.46
C VAL A 130 -9.27 -5.32 -1.48
N LEU A 131 -8.79 -5.73 -0.32
CA LEU A 131 -7.65 -6.65 -0.21
C LEU A 131 -7.93 -7.99 -0.91
N ALA A 132 -9.10 -8.57 -0.68
CA ALA A 132 -9.53 -9.82 -1.32
C ALA A 132 -9.58 -9.68 -2.85
N ILE A 133 -10.07 -8.54 -3.34
CA ILE A 133 -10.14 -8.26 -4.78
C ILE A 133 -8.74 -8.15 -5.37
N VAL A 134 -7.84 -7.34 -4.78
CA VAL A 134 -6.43 -7.24 -5.21
C VAL A 134 -5.80 -8.64 -5.24
N HIS A 135 -5.93 -9.39 -4.15
CA HIS A 135 -5.32 -10.71 -4.05
C HIS A 135 -5.88 -11.73 -5.04
N SER A 136 -7.15 -11.58 -5.44
CA SER A 136 -7.77 -12.48 -6.41
C SER A 136 -7.18 -12.35 -7.82
N VAL A 137 -6.69 -11.16 -8.20
CA VAL A 137 -6.19 -10.88 -9.56
C VAL A 137 -4.94 -11.71 -9.88
N TRP A 138 -4.05 -11.91 -8.89
CA TRP A 138 -2.78 -12.63 -9.07
C TRP A 138 -2.70 -13.92 -8.28
N TRP A 139 -3.85 -14.43 -7.84
CA TRP A 139 -3.92 -15.63 -7.03
C TRP A 139 -3.37 -16.85 -7.77
N ASP A 140 -2.34 -17.47 -7.20
CA ASP A 140 -1.58 -18.58 -7.78
C ASP A 140 -0.91 -18.25 -9.13
N GLN A 141 -0.73 -16.95 -9.41
CA GLN A 141 -0.14 -16.44 -10.67
C GLN A 141 1.01 -15.46 -10.40
N ALA A 142 1.36 -15.24 -9.13
CA ALA A 142 2.39 -14.29 -8.74
C ALA A 142 3.81 -14.72 -9.16
N ASP A 143 4.06 -16.00 -9.46
CA ASP A 143 5.41 -16.52 -9.81
C ASP A 143 5.72 -16.48 -11.32
N SER A 144 5.11 -15.55 -12.05
CA SER A 144 5.36 -15.39 -13.49
C SER A 144 6.59 -14.52 -13.79
N GLU A 145 7.19 -14.73 -14.97
CA GLU A 145 8.32 -13.92 -15.46
C GLU A 145 7.96 -12.42 -15.58
N GLU A 146 6.70 -12.11 -15.94
CA GLU A 146 6.17 -10.73 -16.00
C GLU A 146 6.29 -10.02 -14.64
N LEU A 147 6.17 -10.76 -13.54
CA LEU A 147 6.20 -10.25 -12.17
C LEU A 147 7.55 -10.49 -11.47
N ALA A 148 8.57 -10.99 -12.17
CA ALA A 148 9.87 -11.32 -11.59
C ALA A 148 10.58 -10.11 -10.97
N TRP A 149 10.31 -8.90 -11.48
CA TRP A 149 10.82 -7.65 -10.95
C TRP A 149 10.27 -7.31 -9.56
N ILE A 150 9.11 -7.87 -9.18
CA ILE A 150 8.52 -7.68 -7.86
C ILE A 150 9.27 -8.58 -6.86
N PRO A 151 9.70 -8.07 -5.70
CA PRO A 151 10.41 -8.87 -4.70
C PRO A 151 9.55 -10.03 -4.17
N ASN A 152 10.14 -11.21 -3.97
CA ASN A 152 9.47 -12.30 -3.28
C ASN A 152 9.68 -12.19 -1.76
N MET A 153 8.69 -12.64 -0.99
CA MET A 153 8.70 -12.63 0.48
C MET A 153 9.68 -13.65 1.11
N ILE A 154 10.55 -14.28 0.33
CA ILE A 154 11.60 -15.19 0.83
C ILE A 154 12.98 -14.91 0.21
N GLY A 155 13.12 -13.79 -0.52
CA GLY A 155 14.32 -13.44 -1.25
C GLY A 155 15.36 -12.64 -0.46
N PRO A 156 16.37 -12.10 -1.17
CA PRO A 156 17.48 -11.35 -0.57
C PRO A 156 17.03 -10.17 0.30
N ARG A 157 15.93 -9.48 -0.08
CA ARG A 157 15.35 -8.39 0.71
C ARG A 157 14.99 -8.83 2.13
N ILE A 158 14.33 -9.98 2.27
CA ILE A 158 13.87 -10.50 3.55
C ILE A 158 15.06 -11.00 4.38
N GLN A 159 16.10 -11.53 3.74
CA GLN A 159 17.37 -11.89 4.40
C GLN A 159 18.09 -10.67 4.95
N PHE A 160 18.13 -9.58 4.17
CA PHE A 160 18.67 -8.31 4.64
C PHE A 160 17.89 -7.76 5.84
N VAL A 161 16.56 -7.75 5.78
CA VAL A 161 15.70 -7.29 6.89
C VAL A 161 15.93 -8.13 8.15
N ASP A 162 16.05 -9.44 8.04
CA ASP A 162 16.31 -10.33 9.19
C ASP A 162 17.62 -9.99 9.91
N GLY A 163 18.68 -9.71 9.14
CA GLY A 163 19.95 -9.22 9.69
C GLY A 163 19.86 -7.82 10.29
N LEU A 164 19.07 -6.93 9.67
CA LEU A 164 18.83 -5.58 10.18
C LEU A 164 18.07 -5.60 11.52
N LEU A 165 17.06 -6.48 11.66
CA LEU A 165 16.28 -6.62 12.90
C LEU A 165 17.17 -6.97 14.10
N LEU A 166 18.19 -7.82 13.91
CA LEU A 166 19.19 -8.11 14.95
C LEU A 166 20.03 -6.88 15.32
N GLN A 167 20.40 -6.05 14.35
CA GLN A 167 21.21 -4.84 14.60
C GLN A 167 20.42 -3.76 15.32
N ILE A 168 19.11 -3.63 15.03
CA ILE A 168 18.26 -2.59 15.65
C ILE A 168 17.61 -3.04 16.96
N LEU A 169 17.69 -4.33 17.31
CA LEU A 169 17.02 -4.90 18.49
C LEU A 169 17.40 -4.15 19.78
N GLU A 170 18.70 -3.98 20.04
CA GLU A 170 19.18 -3.27 21.24
C GLU A 170 18.81 -1.77 21.21
N PRO A 171 19.09 -1.00 20.15
CA PRO A 171 18.64 0.38 20.03
C PRO A 171 17.13 0.56 20.23
N PHE A 172 16.33 -0.33 19.65
CA PHE A 172 14.87 -0.32 19.80
C PHE A 172 14.47 -0.59 21.25
N CYS A 173 15.03 -1.62 21.90
CA CYS A 173 14.70 -1.91 23.29
C CYS A 173 15.10 -0.76 24.21
N ASN A 174 16.25 -0.13 23.99
CA ASN A 174 16.69 1.02 24.77
C ASN A 174 15.73 2.22 24.65
N ALA A 175 15.09 2.39 23.49
CA ALA A 175 14.17 3.49 23.23
C ALA A 175 12.71 3.18 23.61
N PHE A 176 12.28 1.92 23.48
CA PHE A 176 10.85 1.58 23.49
C PHE A 176 10.45 0.44 24.43
N ALA A 177 11.37 -0.23 25.12
CA ALA A 177 11.03 -1.40 25.94
C ALA A 177 9.98 -1.11 27.03
N GLU A 178 9.99 0.09 27.61
CA GLU A 178 9.01 0.49 28.64
C GLU A 178 7.57 0.65 28.10
N HIS A 179 7.43 0.82 26.79
CA HIS A 179 6.14 0.95 26.10
C HIS A 179 5.60 -0.40 25.60
N LEU A 180 6.38 -1.47 25.71
CA LEU A 180 5.95 -2.79 25.26
C LEU A 180 5.01 -3.45 26.29
N PRO A 181 4.00 -4.21 25.84
CA PRO A 181 3.21 -5.03 26.74
C PRO A 181 4.09 -6.14 27.37
N PRO A 182 3.64 -6.77 28.47
CA PRO A 182 4.31 -7.95 29.02
C PRO A 182 4.57 -9.02 27.94
N GLY A 183 5.82 -9.49 27.82
CA GLY A 183 6.21 -10.45 26.78
C GLY A 183 6.60 -9.82 25.43
N GLY A 184 6.45 -8.50 25.25
CA GLY A 184 6.73 -7.84 23.98
C GLY A 184 8.21 -7.81 23.61
N LYS A 185 9.09 -7.64 24.61
CA LYS A 185 10.55 -7.69 24.38
C LYS A 185 10.99 -9.09 23.97
N GLU A 186 10.54 -10.10 24.70
CA GLU A 186 10.83 -11.51 24.43
C GLU A 186 10.29 -11.95 23.07
N MET A 187 9.12 -11.43 22.68
CA MET A 187 8.59 -11.63 21.33
C MET A 187 9.50 -11.02 20.27
N PHE A 188 9.97 -9.78 20.46
CA PHE A 188 10.84 -9.14 19.48
C PHE A 188 12.22 -9.83 19.40
N GLU A 189 12.79 -10.24 20.53
CA GLU A 189 14.02 -11.05 20.59
C GLU A 189 13.85 -12.39 19.87
N ALA A 190 12.71 -13.05 20.01
CA ALA A 190 12.41 -14.28 19.30
C ALA A 190 12.18 -14.06 17.79
N PHE A 191 11.66 -12.89 17.41
CA PHE A 191 11.39 -12.53 16.03
C PHE A 191 12.67 -12.11 15.28
N ALA A 192 13.53 -11.31 15.92
CA ALA A 192 14.80 -10.87 15.37
C ALA A 192 15.71 -12.07 15.11
N GLY A 193 16.19 -12.22 13.87
CA GLY A 193 16.97 -13.38 13.44
C GLY A 193 16.16 -14.62 13.06
N ASN A 194 14.82 -14.56 13.17
CA ASN A 194 13.90 -15.60 12.69
C ASN A 194 12.93 -15.10 11.62
N TYR A 195 13.05 -13.84 11.17
CA TYR A 195 12.11 -13.24 10.23
C TYR A 195 12.07 -13.99 8.90
N VAL A 196 13.25 -14.40 8.37
CA VAL A 196 13.32 -15.24 7.17
C VAL A 196 12.67 -16.60 7.38
N ALA A 197 12.88 -17.24 8.54
CA ALA A 197 12.34 -18.56 8.83
C ALA A 197 10.80 -18.53 8.93
N ILE A 198 10.26 -17.50 9.57
CA ILE A 198 8.82 -17.23 9.66
C ILE A 198 8.25 -17.03 8.26
N ASN A 199 8.86 -16.15 7.45
CA ASN A 199 8.40 -15.90 6.09
C ASN A 199 8.46 -17.14 5.21
N LYS A 200 9.51 -17.97 5.31
CA LYS A 200 9.58 -19.27 4.61
C LYS A 200 8.44 -20.20 5.03
N THR A 201 8.09 -20.23 6.31
CA THR A 201 6.98 -21.03 6.81
C THR A 201 5.64 -20.57 6.26
N LEU A 202 5.42 -19.25 6.19
CA LEU A 202 4.23 -18.67 5.58
C LEU A 202 4.20 -18.92 4.07
N ALA A 203 5.32 -18.72 3.39
CA ALA A 203 5.46 -18.88 1.95
C ALA A 203 5.29 -20.33 1.47
N ASN A 204 5.64 -21.32 2.31
CA ASN A 204 5.33 -22.73 2.04
C ASN A 204 3.82 -23.01 2.03
N ARG A 205 3.00 -22.09 2.52
CA ARG A 205 1.55 -22.15 2.40
C ARG A 205 1.17 -21.49 1.07
N SER A 206 0.87 -22.34 0.10
CA SER A 206 0.30 -21.93 -1.19
C SER A 206 -1.19 -21.60 -1.01
N PRO A 207 -1.73 -20.69 -1.83
CA PRO A 207 -1.10 -20.04 -2.99
C PRO A 207 -0.71 -18.58 -2.78
N TRP A 208 0.18 -18.10 -3.64
CA TRP A 208 0.74 -16.74 -3.59
C TRP A 208 -0.06 -15.74 -4.42
N THR A 209 0.09 -14.48 -4.09
CA THR A 209 -0.47 -13.32 -4.81
C THR A 209 0.53 -12.16 -4.75
N LEU A 210 0.20 -11.04 -5.40
CA LEU A 210 0.79 -9.76 -5.04
C LEU A 210 0.22 -9.29 -3.70
N ALA A 211 1.11 -8.89 -2.81
CA ALA A 211 0.84 -8.34 -1.49
C ALA A 211 1.36 -6.90 -1.43
N HIS A 212 0.61 -6.03 -0.76
CA HIS A 212 0.95 -4.64 -0.50
C HIS A 212 2.13 -4.49 0.47
N GLN A 213 2.23 -5.38 1.46
CA GLN A 213 3.21 -5.45 2.56
C GLN A 213 3.21 -4.30 3.57
N ASP A 214 2.58 -3.18 3.23
CA ASP A 214 2.25 -2.09 4.17
C ASP A 214 0.73 -1.84 4.22
N PHE A 215 -0.07 -2.91 4.22
CA PHE A 215 -1.54 -2.80 4.18
C PHE A 215 -2.09 -2.36 5.55
N ARG A 216 -2.04 -1.06 5.83
CA ARG A 216 -2.46 -0.45 7.09
C ARG A 216 -3.32 0.79 6.86
N VAL A 217 -4.07 1.16 7.88
CA VAL A 217 -5.09 2.22 7.82
C VAL A 217 -4.57 3.58 7.33
N GLU A 218 -3.32 3.95 7.64
CA GLU A 218 -2.75 5.23 7.20
C GLU A 218 -2.46 5.28 5.69
N ASN A 219 -2.42 4.12 5.03
CA ASN A 219 -2.34 4.01 3.59
C ASN A 219 -3.73 3.90 2.94
N MET A 220 -4.78 4.28 3.66
CA MET A 220 -6.16 4.20 3.19
C MET A 220 -6.92 5.51 3.38
N LEU A 221 -7.79 5.83 2.43
CA LEU A 221 -8.81 6.86 2.60
C LEU A 221 -10.20 6.26 2.49
N PHE A 222 -11.07 6.64 3.43
CA PHE A 222 -12.42 6.10 3.58
C PHE A 222 -13.47 7.14 3.22
N GLY A 223 -14.43 6.73 2.39
CA GLY A 223 -15.71 7.39 2.19
C GLY A 223 -16.83 6.53 2.77
N LYS A 224 -18.07 6.92 2.51
CA LYS A 224 -19.25 6.20 2.98
C LYS A 224 -19.31 4.76 2.45
N ASP A 225 -19.07 4.59 1.15
CA ASP A 225 -19.25 3.32 0.43
C ASP A 225 -18.02 2.96 -0.44
N ARG A 226 -16.86 3.58 -0.16
CA ARG A 226 -15.60 3.39 -0.90
C ARG A 226 -14.42 3.50 0.05
N VAL A 227 -13.44 2.62 -0.12
CA VAL A 227 -12.08 2.79 0.41
C VAL A 227 -11.10 2.85 -0.76
N VAL A 228 -10.04 3.65 -0.61
CA VAL A 228 -8.94 3.73 -1.57
C VAL A 228 -7.62 3.44 -0.86
N VAL A 229 -6.85 2.50 -1.40
CA VAL A 229 -5.55 2.05 -0.90
C VAL A 229 -4.46 2.74 -1.70
N LEU A 230 -3.54 3.37 -0.99
CA LEU A 230 -2.40 4.12 -1.51
C LEU A 230 -1.08 3.44 -1.16
N ASP A 231 0.01 4.00 -1.68
CA ASP A 231 1.39 3.70 -1.29
C ASP A 231 1.88 2.27 -1.55
N TRP A 232 1.88 1.88 -2.82
CA TRP A 232 2.28 0.57 -3.31
C TRP A 232 3.81 0.37 -3.44
N GLN A 233 4.61 1.21 -2.78
CA GLN A 233 6.08 1.15 -2.83
C GLN A 233 6.66 -0.12 -2.15
N GLY A 234 5.90 -0.74 -1.26
CA GLY A 234 6.26 -1.97 -0.54
C GLY A 234 5.87 -3.27 -1.25
N ILE A 235 5.30 -3.19 -2.46
CA ILE A 235 4.71 -4.34 -3.15
C ILE A 235 5.67 -5.54 -3.22
N GLY A 236 5.13 -6.73 -2.97
CA GLY A 236 5.88 -7.97 -3.14
C GLY A 236 5.01 -9.16 -3.50
N ARG A 237 5.65 -10.31 -3.74
CA ARG A 237 5.02 -11.59 -4.06
C ARG A 237 5.06 -12.51 -2.85
N GLY A 238 3.91 -13.04 -2.45
CA GLY A 238 3.85 -13.96 -1.32
C GLY A 238 2.41 -14.31 -0.89
N PRO A 239 2.25 -14.91 0.30
CA PRO A 239 0.94 -15.29 0.81
C PRO A 239 0.14 -14.04 1.22
N GLY A 240 -1.05 -13.87 0.65
CA GLY A 240 -1.93 -12.72 0.94
C GLY A 240 -2.37 -12.62 2.41
N SER A 241 -2.21 -13.68 3.20
CA SER A 241 -2.43 -13.65 4.65
C SER A 241 -1.48 -12.69 5.38
N TYR A 242 -0.33 -12.34 4.80
CA TYR A 242 0.58 -11.37 5.39
C TYR A 242 -0.08 -10.01 5.54
N ASP A 243 -0.66 -9.46 4.47
CA ASP A 243 -1.35 -8.16 4.51
C ASP A 243 -2.55 -8.19 5.44
N LEU A 244 -3.32 -9.27 5.44
CA LEU A 244 -4.46 -9.41 6.34
C LEU A 244 -4.01 -9.40 7.81
N ALA A 245 -2.95 -10.14 8.16
CA ALA A 245 -2.41 -10.16 9.52
C ALA A 245 -1.81 -8.80 9.91
N TYR A 246 -1.09 -8.15 8.98
CA TYR A 246 -0.49 -6.84 9.19
C TYR A 246 -1.57 -5.77 9.45
N PHE A 247 -2.64 -5.79 8.66
CA PHE A 247 -3.80 -4.91 8.83
C PHE A 247 -4.51 -5.10 10.16
N LEU A 248 -4.92 -6.33 10.46
CA LEU A 248 -5.64 -6.63 11.70
C LEU A 248 -4.79 -6.30 12.93
N GLY A 249 -3.50 -6.63 12.89
CA GLY A 249 -2.57 -6.37 13.99
C GLY A 249 -2.22 -4.90 14.19
N GLY A 250 -2.10 -4.15 13.08
CA GLY A 250 -1.61 -2.77 13.11
C GLY A 250 -2.70 -1.70 13.11
N SER A 251 -3.89 -2.00 12.61
CA SER A 251 -4.94 -1.00 12.32
C SER A 251 -6.19 -1.13 13.19
N MET A 252 -6.30 -2.17 14.01
CA MET A 252 -7.47 -2.42 14.87
C MET A 252 -7.14 -2.31 16.35
N ASN A 253 -8.07 -1.75 17.11
CA ASN A 253 -8.06 -1.86 18.56
C ASN A 253 -8.17 -3.33 18.99
N ILE A 254 -7.43 -3.71 20.04
CA ILE A 254 -7.28 -5.12 20.48
C ILE A 254 -8.63 -5.77 20.78
N ASP A 255 -9.54 -5.07 21.48
CA ASP A 255 -10.83 -5.62 21.87
C ASP A 255 -11.75 -5.84 20.66
N LEU A 256 -11.77 -4.89 19.72
CA LEU A 256 -12.52 -5.01 18.48
C LEU A 256 -12.00 -6.18 17.64
N ARG A 257 -10.67 -6.31 17.50
CA ARG A 257 -10.05 -7.45 16.82
C ARG A 257 -10.44 -8.77 17.48
N ARG A 258 -10.33 -8.89 18.80
CA ARG A 258 -10.71 -10.13 19.51
C ARG A 258 -12.17 -10.51 19.31
N ALA A 259 -13.07 -9.53 19.23
CA ALA A 259 -14.48 -9.76 19.00
C ALA A 259 -14.80 -10.19 17.56
N HIS A 260 -14.09 -9.66 16.56
CA HIS A 260 -14.47 -9.77 15.14
C HIS A 260 -13.44 -10.42 14.21
N GLU A 261 -12.26 -10.83 14.69
CA GLU A 261 -11.19 -11.37 13.82
C GLU A 261 -11.67 -12.52 12.93
N ARG A 262 -12.45 -13.46 13.49
CA ARG A 262 -12.99 -14.58 12.72
C ARG A 262 -13.99 -14.14 11.66
N GLU A 263 -14.83 -13.16 11.97
CA GLU A 263 -15.82 -12.60 11.04
C GLU A 263 -15.10 -11.91 9.87
N ILE A 264 -14.09 -11.08 10.16
CA ILE A 264 -13.34 -10.34 9.15
C ILE A 264 -12.52 -11.30 8.25
N VAL A 265 -11.88 -12.31 8.85
CA VAL A 265 -11.13 -13.34 8.09
C VAL A 265 -12.07 -14.15 7.20
N ALA A 266 -13.26 -14.51 7.69
CA ALA A 266 -14.27 -15.19 6.88
C ALA A 266 -14.75 -14.30 5.72
N HIS A 267 -15.03 -13.02 5.98
CA HIS A 267 -15.44 -12.07 4.95
C HIS A 267 -14.39 -11.91 3.85
N TYR A 268 -13.11 -11.76 4.22
CA TYR A 268 -11.99 -11.75 3.27
C TYR A 268 -11.96 -13.02 2.41
N TYR A 269 -12.11 -14.19 3.04
CA TYR A 269 -12.09 -15.47 2.33
C TYR A 269 -13.25 -15.61 1.36
N ASP A 270 -14.47 -15.27 1.78
CA ASP A 270 -15.68 -15.34 0.95
C ASP A 270 -15.54 -14.44 -0.27
N LYS A 271 -15.11 -13.19 -0.10
CA LYS A 271 -14.85 -12.24 -1.20
C LYS A 271 -13.76 -12.71 -2.16
N LEU A 272 -12.70 -13.31 -1.61
CA LEU A 272 -11.63 -13.88 -2.43
C LEU A 272 -12.14 -15.07 -3.27
N MET A 273 -13.01 -15.91 -2.72
CA MET A 273 -13.57 -17.07 -3.41
C MET A 273 -14.62 -16.67 -4.46
N GLU A 274 -15.50 -15.72 -4.16
CA GLU A 274 -16.44 -15.13 -5.13
C GLU A 274 -15.73 -14.67 -6.40
N ARG A 275 -14.60 -13.96 -6.24
CA ARG A 275 -13.79 -13.44 -7.37
C ARG A 275 -13.10 -14.53 -8.18
N LYS A 276 -12.62 -15.60 -7.54
CA LYS A 276 -12.02 -16.73 -8.27
C LYS A 276 -13.05 -17.51 -9.08
N MET A 277 -14.26 -17.64 -8.54
CA MET A 277 -15.36 -18.31 -9.24
C MET A 277 -15.93 -17.43 -10.35
N CYS A 278 -15.77 -16.10 -10.25
CA CYS A 278 -16.24 -15.15 -11.26
C CYS A 278 -15.19 -14.07 -11.59
N PRO A 279 -14.20 -14.38 -12.44
CA PRO A 279 -13.10 -13.46 -12.75
C PRO A 279 -13.52 -12.24 -13.57
N ASN A 280 -14.79 -12.15 -14.01
CA ASN A 280 -15.27 -11.08 -14.87
C ASN A 280 -16.06 -10.02 -14.03
N PRO A 281 -15.63 -8.75 -13.97
CA PRO A 281 -16.23 -7.73 -13.10
C PRO A 281 -17.70 -7.39 -13.39
N VAL A 282 -18.25 -7.81 -14.54
CA VAL A 282 -19.64 -7.54 -14.96
C VAL A 282 -20.66 -8.43 -14.24
N CYS A 283 -20.24 -9.56 -13.66
CA CYS A 283 -21.17 -10.53 -13.08
C CYS A 283 -21.57 -10.26 -11.61
N LEU A 284 -21.00 -9.25 -10.95
CA LEU A 284 -21.30 -8.94 -9.55
C LEU A 284 -22.41 -7.89 -9.36
N PHE A 285 -23.04 -7.44 -10.45
CA PHE A 285 -24.13 -6.44 -10.45
C PHE A 285 -25.50 -6.99 -10.91
N PHE A 286 -25.73 -8.30 -10.78
CA PHE A 286 -27.04 -8.92 -11.02
C PHE A 286 -27.49 -9.80 -9.85
#